data_AF-A0A967YLG0-F1
#
_entry.id   AF-A0A967YLG0-F1
#
_cell.length_a   1.000
_cell.length_b   1.000
_cell.length_c   1.000
_cell.angle_alpha   90.00
_cell.angle_beta   90.00
_cell.angle_gamma   90.00
#
_symmetry.space_group_name_H-M   'P 1'
#
loop_
_entity.id
_entity.type
_entity.pdbx_description
1 polymer ?
#
loop_
_entity_poly.entity_id
_entity_poly.type
_entity_poly.pdbx_seq_one_letter_code
_entity_poly.pdbx_strand_id
1 'polypeptide(L)'
;MSQTNTEKFRIGALVAVIIGLCMFPFFARPYLVEVAMIFFIWIILAQSYRLIVTVHDWQLYHVVLYGVGAYTSGMLAKNFGFPVFLAIPMGGVMACLFGVMITLILLRTTGWS
;
A
#
# COMPACT_ATOMS: atom_id res chain seq x y z
N MET A 1 -7.48 12.78 -38.22
CA MET A 1 -6.33 11.85 -38.26
C MET A 1 -5.11 12.48 -37.54
N SER A 2 -5.23 12.89 -36.27
CA SER A 2 -4.22 13.71 -35.57
C SER A 2 -4.13 13.47 -34.03
N GLN A 3 -4.56 12.32 -33.51
CA GLN A 3 -4.50 12.05 -32.05
C GLN A 3 -3.46 10.99 -31.65
N THR A 4 -2.91 10.22 -32.59
CA THR A 4 -2.10 9.02 -32.27
C THR A 4 -0.64 9.31 -31.87
N ASN A 5 -0.05 10.44 -32.29
CA ASN A 5 1.36 10.76 -31.99
C ASN A 5 1.57 11.34 -30.59
N THR A 6 0.63 12.13 -30.08
CA THR A 6 0.69 12.70 -28.71
C THR A 6 0.56 11.63 -27.64
N GLU A 7 -0.29 10.63 -27.85
CA GLU A 7 -0.45 9.50 -26.92
C GLU A 7 0.80 8.61 -26.90
N LYS A 8 1.39 8.30 -28.06
CA LYS A 8 2.65 7.53 -28.13
C LYS A 8 3.82 8.28 -27.46
N PHE A 9 3.89 9.60 -27.60
CA PHE A 9 4.89 10.42 -26.91
C PHE A 9 4.66 10.49 -25.39
N ARG A 10 3.40 10.62 -24.93
CA ARG A 10 3.04 10.56 -23.50
C ARG A 10 3.33 9.19 -22.90
N ILE A 11 3.03 8.11 -23.63
CA ILE A 11 3.34 6.73 -23.22
C ILE A 11 4.85 6.52 -23.19
N GLY A 12 5.59 7.00 -24.18
CA GLY A 12 7.05 6.96 -24.21
C GLY A 12 7.71 7.73 -23.05
N ALA A 13 7.18 8.92 -22.73
CA ALA A 13 7.62 9.71 -21.58
C ALA A 13 7.28 9.03 -20.25
N LEU A 14 6.08 8.43 -20.11
CA LEU A 14 5.70 7.65 -18.93
C LEU A 14 6.61 6.44 -18.73
N VAL A 15 6.92 5.71 -19.80
CA VAL A 15 7.82 4.55 -19.76
C VAL A 15 9.24 4.98 -19.38
N ALA A 16 9.75 6.09 -19.92
CA ALA A 16 11.06 6.62 -19.55
C ALA A 16 11.13 7.05 -18.07
N VAL A 17 10.05 7.65 -17.55
CA VAL A 17 9.94 8.01 -16.13
C VAL A 17 9.92 6.76 -15.25
N ILE A 18 9.18 5.73 -15.62
CA ILE A 18 9.12 4.45 -14.89
C ILE A 18 10.49 3.77 -14.86
N ILE A 19 11.20 3.75 -15.99
CA ILE A 19 12.56 3.18 -16.07
C ILE A 19 13.54 3.99 -15.20
N GLY A 20 13.45 5.32 -15.23
CA GLY A 20 14.25 6.18 -14.35
C GLY A 20 14.00 5.92 -12.86
N LEU A 21 12.73 5.73 -12.48
CA LEU A 21 12.32 5.39 -11.11
C LEU A 21 12.84 4.02 -10.66
N CYS A 22 12.86 3.03 -11.56
CA CYS A 22 13.41 1.69 -11.30
C CYS A 22 14.94 1.68 -11.19
N MET A 23 15.65 2.60 -11.84
CA MET A 23 17.11 2.72 -11.73
C MET A 23 17.55 3.55 -10.50
N PHE A 24 16.68 4.43 -10.01
CA PHE A 24 16.92 5.23 -8.81
C PHE A 24 17.38 4.45 -7.56
N PRO A 25 16.79 3.28 -7.19
CA PRO A 25 17.20 2.54 -5.99
C PRO A 25 18.63 1.99 -6.05
N PHE A 26 19.23 1.85 -7.23
CA PHE A 26 20.59 1.30 -7.38
C PHE A 26 21.70 2.35 -7.18
N PHE A 27 21.39 3.64 -7.31
CA PHE A 27 22.37 4.74 -7.23
C PHE A 27 22.15 5.67 -6.02
N ALA A 28 20.99 5.58 -5.37
CA ALA A 28 20.62 6.44 -4.26
C ALA A 28 21.08 5.89 -2.89
N ARG A 29 21.35 6.80 -1.94
CA ARG A 29 21.66 6.44 -0.54
C ARG A 29 20.50 5.66 0.08
N PRO A 30 20.74 4.68 0.97
CA PRO A 30 19.70 3.83 1.55
C PRO A 30 18.55 4.62 2.20
N TYR A 31 18.84 5.78 2.79
CA TYR A 31 17.83 6.70 3.31
C TYR A 31 16.84 7.20 2.25
N LEU A 32 17.33 7.62 1.08
CA LEU A 32 16.48 8.11 0.00
C LEU A 32 15.60 7.00 -0.57
N VAL A 33 16.11 5.77 -0.59
CA VAL A 33 15.35 4.60 -1.01
C VAL A 33 14.21 4.32 -0.03
N GLU A 34 14.47 4.37 1.29
CA GLU A 34 13.45 4.18 2.32
C GLU A 34 12.35 5.25 2.25
N VAL A 35 12.73 6.53 2.13
CA VAL A 35 11.78 7.64 1.98
C VAL A 35 10.94 7.46 0.72
N ALA A 36 11.55 7.07 -0.41
CA ALA A 36 10.84 6.81 -1.65
C ALA A 36 9.85 5.65 -1.50
N MET A 37 10.25 4.53 -0.87
CA MET A 37 9.35 3.41 -0.60
C MET A 37 8.14 3.86 0.22
N ILE A 38 8.36 4.59 1.31
CA ILE A 38 7.27 5.12 2.15
C ILE A 38 6.36 6.00 1.28
N PHE A 39 6.91 6.92 0.49
CA PHE A 39 6.15 7.77 -0.43
C PHE A 39 5.24 6.98 -1.37
N PHE A 40 5.75 5.93 -2.03
CA PHE A 40 4.94 5.09 -2.91
C PHE A 40 3.83 4.36 -2.17
N ILE A 41 4.11 3.87 -0.97
CA ILE A 41 3.09 3.20 -0.16
C ILE A 41 1.97 4.17 0.21
N TRP A 42 2.30 5.42 0.58
CA TRP A 42 1.28 6.46 0.82
C TRP A 42 0.46 6.79 -0.42
N ILE A 43 1.08 6.82 -1.61
CA ILE A 43 0.35 7.02 -2.88
C ILE A 43 -0.64 5.87 -3.11
N ILE A 44 -0.20 4.61 -2.97
CA ILE A 44 -1.06 3.43 -3.14
C ILE A 44 -2.20 3.47 -2.12
N LEU A 45 -1.91 3.77 -0.86
CA LEU A 45 -2.90 3.87 0.20
C LEU A 45 -3.93 4.96 -0.10
N ALA A 46 -3.50 6.15 -0.53
CA ALA A 46 -4.39 7.25 -0.89
C ALA A 46 -5.29 6.91 -2.09
N GLN A 47 -4.76 6.22 -3.10
CA GLN A 47 -5.54 5.76 -4.25
C GLN A 47 -6.60 4.72 -3.84
N SER A 48 -6.21 3.71 -3.05
CA SER A 48 -7.14 2.70 -2.53
C SER A 48 -8.21 3.32 -1.63
N TYR A 49 -7.82 4.25 -0.77
CA TYR A 49 -8.75 4.97 0.12
C TYR A 49 -9.78 5.79 -0.66
N ARG A 50 -9.35 6.47 -1.74
CA ARG A 50 -10.26 7.24 -2.61
C ARG A 50 -11.34 6.36 -3.24
N LEU A 51 -11.00 5.12 -3.61
CA LEU A 51 -11.98 4.17 -4.15
C LEU A 51 -13.05 3.82 -3.10
N ILE A 52 -12.66 3.65 -1.84
CA ILE A 52 -13.56 3.26 -0.74
C ILE A 52 -14.52 4.39 -0.38
N VAL A 53 -14.00 5.62 -0.28
CA VAL A 53 -14.81 6.82 0.02
C VAL A 53 -15.85 7.11 -1.07
N THR A 54 -15.63 6.61 -2.29
CA THR A 54 -16.61 6.78 -3.38
C THR A 54 -17.81 5.84 -3.24
N VAL A 55 -17.63 4.67 -2.61
CA VAL A 55 -18.67 3.62 -2.52
C VAL A 55 -19.38 3.64 -1.15
N HIS A 56 -18.68 4.06 -0.11
CA HIS A 56 -19.15 4.08 1.27
C HIS A 56 -18.66 5.35 1.97
N ASP A 57 -19.25 5.67 3.13
CA ASP A 57 -18.80 6.77 3.99
C ASP A 57 -17.36 6.56 4.54
N TRP A 58 -16.92 7.55 5.33
CA TRP A 58 -15.62 7.64 5.99
C TRP A 58 -15.24 6.39 6.82
N GLN A 59 -14.57 5.43 6.19
CA GLN A 59 -14.10 4.21 6.86
C GLN A 59 -12.62 4.32 7.25
N LEU A 60 -12.37 4.49 8.55
CA LEU A 60 -11.01 4.58 9.10
C LEU A 60 -10.30 3.22 9.25
N TYR A 61 -11.02 2.11 9.07
CA TYR A 61 -10.48 0.76 9.20
C TYR A 61 -9.31 0.46 8.24
N HIS A 62 -9.31 1.06 7.05
CA HIS A 62 -8.33 0.75 6.00
C HIS A 62 -6.89 1.12 6.39
N VAL A 63 -6.68 2.24 7.09
CA VAL A 63 -5.33 2.64 7.54
C VAL A 63 -4.83 1.75 8.68
N VAL A 64 -5.74 1.28 9.54
CA VAL A 64 -5.44 0.37 10.65
C VAL A 64 -4.96 -0.98 10.11
N LEU A 65 -5.67 -1.56 9.15
CA LEU A 65 -5.25 -2.82 8.51
C LEU A 65 -3.89 -2.70 7.82
N TYR A 66 -3.68 -1.62 7.07
CA TYR A 66 -2.42 -1.33 6.41
C TYR A 66 -1.26 -1.28 7.43
N GLY A 67 -1.45 -0.54 8.53
CA GLY A 67 -0.45 -0.42 9.58
C GLY A 67 -0.13 -1.75 10.26
N VAL A 68 -1.14 -2.53 10.62
CA VAL A 68 -0.94 -3.84 11.27
C VAL A 68 -0.18 -4.80 10.35
N GLY A 69 -0.54 -4.88 9.08
CA GLY A 69 0.17 -5.74 8.11
C GLY A 69 1.62 -5.31 7.88
N ALA A 70 1.84 -4.02 7.60
CA ALA A 70 3.16 -3.47 7.32
C ALA A 70 4.10 -3.59 8.53
N TYR A 71 3.61 -3.29 9.74
CA TYR A 71 4.41 -3.39 10.96
C TYR A 71 4.76 -4.84 11.29
N THR A 72 3.80 -5.77 11.14
CA THR A 72 4.04 -7.20 11.36
C THR A 72 5.11 -7.73 10.41
N SER A 73 4.97 -7.45 9.10
CA SER A 73 5.95 -7.89 8.11
C SER A 73 7.32 -7.25 8.32
N GLY A 74 7.37 -5.96 8.66
CA GLY A 74 8.62 -5.24 8.96
C GLY A 74 9.32 -5.75 10.23
N MET A 75 8.55 -6.03 11.28
CA MET A 75 9.07 -6.56 12.53
C MET A 75 9.62 -7.98 12.36
N LEU A 76 8.94 -8.84 11.60
CA LEU A 76 9.40 -10.20 11.28
C LEU A 76 10.66 -10.19 10.40
N ALA A 77 10.70 -9.32 9.38
CA ALA A 77 11.87 -9.21 8.51
C ALA A 77 13.10 -8.65 9.25
N LYS A 78 12.91 -7.70 10.17
CA LYS A 78 14.01 -7.04 10.88
C LYS A 78 14.53 -7.81 12.10
N ASN A 79 13.65 -8.39 12.93
CA ASN A 79 14.05 -8.99 14.20
C ASN A 79 14.22 -10.51 14.11
N PHE A 80 13.48 -11.18 13.22
CA PHE A 80 13.41 -12.64 13.18
C PHE A 80 14.23 -13.26 12.04
N GLY A 81 14.81 -12.44 11.15
CA GLY A 81 15.61 -12.92 10.01
C GLY A 81 14.82 -13.82 9.05
N PHE A 82 13.48 -13.82 9.13
CA PHE A 82 12.64 -14.63 8.27
C PHE A 82 12.77 -14.17 6.82
N PRO A 83 12.72 -15.09 5.84
CA PRO A 83 12.71 -14.70 4.44
C PRO A 83 11.52 -13.76 4.21
N VAL A 84 11.78 -12.63 3.54
CA VAL A 84 10.79 -11.57 3.27
C VAL A 84 9.51 -12.15 2.65
N PHE A 85 9.66 -13.21 1.84
CA PHE A 85 8.56 -13.94 1.23
C PHE A 85 7.61 -14.62 2.22
N LEU A 86 8.06 -15.04 3.42
CA LEU A 86 7.19 -15.54 4.49
C LEU A 86 6.69 -14.41 5.39
N ALA A 87 7.45 -13.34 5.56
CA ALA A 87 7.04 -12.19 6.37
C ALA A 87 5.80 -11.48 5.79
N ILE A 88 5.63 -11.49 4.46
CA ILE A 88 4.47 -10.91 3.76
C ILE A 88 3.16 -11.64 4.10
N PRO A 89 3.02 -12.97 3.84
CA PRO A 89 1.78 -13.68 4.17
C PRO A 89 1.48 -13.68 5.66
N MET A 90 2.50 -13.71 6.52
CA MET A 90 2.30 -13.67 7.97
C MET A 90 1.77 -12.31 8.44
N GLY A 91 2.20 -11.20 7.81
CA GLY A 91 1.57 -9.89 7.99
C GLY A 91 0.12 -9.86 7.51
N GLY A 92 -0.18 -10.53 6.40
CA GLY A 92 -1.55 -10.71 5.91
C GLY A 92 -2.45 -11.50 6.87
N VAL A 93 -1.93 -12.57 7.48
CA VAL A 93 -2.65 -13.35 8.51
C VAL A 93 -2.96 -12.48 9.73
N MET A 94 -2.00 -11.68 10.21
CA MET A 94 -2.25 -10.76 11.32
C MET A 94 -3.27 -9.68 10.97
N ALA A 95 -3.21 -9.12 9.75
CA ALA A 95 -4.22 -8.18 9.27
C ALA A 95 -5.62 -8.83 9.24
N CYS A 96 -5.72 -10.09 8.80
CA CYS A 96 -6.98 -10.84 8.80
C CYS A 96 -7.54 -11.03 10.21
N LEU A 97 -6.69 -11.43 11.17
CA LEU A 97 -7.09 -11.61 12.57
C LEU A 97 -7.63 -10.32 13.20
N PHE A 98 -6.91 -9.20 13.01
CA PHE A 98 -7.37 -7.89 13.48
C PHE A 98 -8.63 -7.44 12.74
N GLY A 99 -8.75 -7.75 11.45
CA GLY A 99 -9.93 -7.45 10.67
C GLY A 99 -11.19 -8.15 11.16
N VAL A 100 -11.06 -9.44 11.49
CA VAL A 100 -12.13 -10.22 12.10
C VAL A 100 -12.49 -9.65 13.47
N MET A 101 -11.49 -9.33 14.30
CA MET A 101 -11.73 -8.77 15.63
C MET A 101 -12.52 -7.44 15.56
N ILE A 102 -12.12 -6.53 14.66
CA ILE A 102 -12.80 -5.23 14.48
C ILE A 102 -14.21 -5.45 13.94
N THR A 103 -14.39 -6.32 12.95
CA THR A 103 -15.70 -6.63 12.37
C THR A 103 -16.64 -7.23 13.40
N LEU A 104 -16.16 -8.12 14.27
CA LEU A 104 -16.96 -8.69 15.35
C LEU A 104 -17.43 -7.63 16.37
N ILE A 105 -16.59 -6.63 16.68
CA ILE A 105 -16.97 -5.52 17.54
C ILE A 105 -18.04 -4.64 16.87
N LEU A 106 -17.90 -4.38 15.56
CA LEU A 106 -18.87 -3.60 14.79
C LEU A 106 -20.24 -4.29 14.67
N LEU A 107 -20.26 -5.60 14.49
CA LEU A 107 -21.51 -6.39 14.47
C LEU A 107 -22.24 -6.36 15.81
N ARG A 108 -21.53 -6.11 16.91
CA ARG A 108 -22.12 -6.02 18.25
C ARG A 108 -22.88 -4.70 18.47
N THR A 109 -22.59 -3.65 17.71
CA THR A 109 -23.36 -2.40 17.76
C THR A 109 -24.53 -2.47 16.78
N THR A 110 -25.64 -3.10 17.22
CA THR A 110 -26.95 -2.97 16.58
C THR A 110 -27.45 -1.53 16.73
N GLY A 111 -27.95 -0.94 15.63
CA GLY A 111 -28.29 0.48 15.53
C GLY A 111 -29.27 1.00 16.58
N TRP A 112 -29.10 2.27 16.94
CA TRP A 112 -30.19 3.07 17.50
C TRP A 112 -31.28 3.19 16.43
N SER A 113 -32.51 2.86 16.83
CA SER A 113 -33.77 3.04 16.08
C SER A 113 -33.97 4.46 15.58
#